data_AF-A0A6B2SA91-F1
#
_entry.id   AF-A0A6B2SA91-F1
#
_cell.length_a   1.000
_cell.length_b   1.000
_cell.length_c   1.000
_cell.angle_alpha   90.00
_cell.angle_beta   90.00
_cell.angle_gamma   90.00
#
_symmetry.space_group_name_H-M   'P 1'
#
loop_
_entity.id
_entity.type
_entity.pdbx_description
1 polymer ?
#
loop_
_entity_poly.entity_id
_entity_poly.type
_entity_poly.pdbx_seq_one_letter_code
_entity_poly.pdbx_strand_id
1 'polypeptide(L)'
;MSIAAYGAYARQLEVLVTDVASGHWRRVADDVTHALNGQASAELRRVVSRADRRATGSFFTTGGVRQSYEGLLSRSTASKQTPVIWDPTCGGGDLLIADTAQFPLGATPAETLTLWNRRVKGHDLHDAFVSVARMRLVLAVLERHRAVGSDAPLMEHRWRTAFPRVQVGDGLRALREVSDGRGFGGRLLLNPPYGMDTAQPGCTWSTGRTSLAATFTAQASAAMAPGGKLFAVLPDVLRSGSRYRAWRDWLAERMEMEEIRPHGLFDNHTDVDVFLLSALRKTGGHPGAVPWWPSSAVTTDSAIGDHFRVGVGPVVDNRDPHDGPEVPYLTAKELPGQGETGLPLRKRRFSGRLLDPPFVVMRRTSRPGQGAKGGARGTGVLIQGHQPVAVDNHLIVAEPLTGGVARCRELLEVLDGPKVVHWLDERIRCRHLTVTVVRSLPWS
;
A
#
# COMPACT_ATOMS: atom_id res chain seq x y z
N MET A 1 -6.64 24.14 -7.65
CA MET A 1 -6.60 23.57 -9.01
C MET A 1 -7.24 22.18 -8.96
N SER A 2 -8.04 21.83 -9.97
CA SER A 2 -8.97 20.67 -9.98
C SER A 2 -8.55 19.59 -10.98
N ILE A 3 -9.17 18.41 -10.91
CA ILE A 3 -8.96 17.32 -11.88
C ILE A 3 -9.25 17.77 -13.32
N ALA A 4 -10.16 18.72 -13.55
CA ALA A 4 -10.43 19.27 -14.88
C ALA A 4 -9.19 19.94 -15.50
N ALA A 5 -8.31 20.55 -14.70
CA ALA A 5 -7.07 21.16 -15.17
C ALA A 5 -6.09 20.12 -15.75
N TYR A 6 -6.20 18.86 -15.32
CA TYR A 6 -5.42 17.74 -15.85
C TYR A 6 -5.77 17.41 -17.31
N GLY A 7 -6.94 17.82 -17.81
CA GLY A 7 -7.31 17.68 -19.22
C GLY A 7 -6.38 18.42 -20.20
N ALA A 8 -5.63 19.43 -19.73
CA ALA A 8 -4.60 20.07 -20.54
C ALA A 8 -3.46 19.11 -20.89
N TYR A 9 -3.07 18.23 -19.96
CA TYR A 9 -2.06 17.21 -20.20
C TYR A 9 -2.55 16.15 -21.19
N ALA A 10 -3.83 15.76 -21.14
CA ALA A 10 -4.41 14.86 -22.14
C ALA A 10 -4.24 15.40 -23.57
N ARG A 11 -4.51 16.70 -23.80
CA ARG A 11 -4.31 17.35 -25.09
C ARG A 11 -2.84 17.41 -25.53
N GLN A 12 -1.92 17.62 -24.58
CA GLN A 12 -0.48 17.57 -24.88
C GLN A 12 -0.06 16.18 -25.35
N LEU A 13 -0.60 15.12 -24.73
CA LEU A 13 -0.34 13.75 -25.18
C LEU A 13 -0.93 13.44 -26.56
N GLU A 14 -2.07 14.02 -26.93
CA GLU A 14 -2.61 13.87 -28.29
C GLU A 14 -1.67 14.47 -29.35
N VAL A 15 -1.08 15.64 -29.07
CA VAL A 15 -0.06 16.25 -29.95
C VAL A 15 1.16 15.33 -30.05
N LEU A 16 1.66 14.84 -28.91
CA LEU A 16 2.80 13.93 -28.87
C LEU A 16 2.54 12.63 -29.65
N VAL A 17 1.35 12.03 -29.50
CA VAL A 17 0.94 10.85 -30.28
C VAL A 17 0.92 11.17 -31.78
N THR A 18 0.40 12.34 -32.16
CA THR A 18 0.36 12.78 -33.56
C THR A 18 1.75 12.91 -34.16
N ASP A 19 2.68 13.52 -33.43
CA ASP A 19 4.06 13.71 -33.87
C ASP A 19 4.78 12.37 -34.05
N VAL A 20 4.67 11.46 -33.07
CA VAL A 20 5.30 10.14 -33.13
C VAL A 20 4.68 9.29 -34.25
N ALA A 21 3.35 9.27 -34.36
CA ALA A 21 2.63 8.48 -35.37
C ALA A 21 2.93 8.94 -36.82
N SER A 22 3.32 10.20 -36.99
CA SER A 22 3.70 10.81 -38.27
C SER A 22 5.20 10.71 -38.58
N GLY A 23 5.99 10.04 -37.74
CA GLY A 23 7.43 9.82 -37.95
C GLY A 23 8.37 10.89 -37.38
N HIS A 24 7.87 11.88 -36.63
CA HIS A 24 8.70 12.94 -36.02
C HIS A 24 9.37 12.53 -34.70
N TRP A 25 9.50 11.23 -34.42
CA TRP A 25 9.89 10.69 -33.12
C TRP A 25 11.23 11.22 -32.59
N ARG A 26 12.23 11.46 -33.46
CA ARG A 26 13.58 11.91 -33.03
C ARG A 26 13.56 13.23 -32.28
N ARG A 27 12.56 14.07 -32.54
CA ARG A 27 12.42 15.38 -31.90
C ARG A 27 11.77 15.30 -30.52
N VAL A 28 11.09 14.21 -30.22
CA VAL A 28 10.19 14.06 -29.04
C VAL A 28 10.48 12.78 -28.24
N ALA A 29 11.62 12.12 -28.46
CA ALA A 29 11.96 10.85 -27.83
C ALA A 29 11.99 10.93 -26.29
N ASP A 30 12.52 12.04 -25.76
CA ASP A 30 12.54 12.30 -24.32
C ASP A 30 11.13 12.52 -23.78
N ASP A 31 10.28 13.24 -24.50
CA ASP A 31 8.89 13.46 -24.13
C ASP A 31 8.09 12.15 -24.08
N VAL A 32 8.32 11.23 -25.02
CA VAL A 32 7.73 9.88 -25.00
C VAL A 32 8.19 9.12 -23.77
N THR A 33 9.49 9.14 -23.47
CA THR A 33 10.05 8.45 -22.29
C THR A 33 9.43 8.96 -21.00
N HIS A 34 9.33 10.28 -20.84
CA HIS A 34 8.69 10.91 -19.67
C HIS A 34 7.18 10.62 -19.61
N ALA A 35 6.47 10.69 -20.74
CA ALA A 35 5.04 10.39 -20.81
C ALA A 35 4.76 8.94 -20.40
N LEU A 36 5.62 7.99 -20.79
CA LEU A 36 5.47 6.59 -20.41
C LEU A 36 5.88 6.32 -18.96
N ASN A 37 6.74 7.13 -18.36
CA ASN A 37 7.21 6.94 -16.98
C ASN A 37 7.35 8.26 -16.20
N GLY A 38 6.43 8.50 -15.27
CA GLY A 38 6.57 9.55 -14.25
C GLY A 38 5.86 10.86 -14.55
N GLN A 39 5.81 11.33 -15.80
CA GLN A 39 5.25 12.64 -16.15
C GLN A 39 3.76 12.76 -15.80
N ALA A 40 2.96 11.72 -16.06
CA ALA A 40 1.54 11.72 -15.71
C ALA A 40 1.30 11.99 -14.23
N SER A 41 2.11 11.41 -13.34
CA SER A 41 2.06 11.66 -11.91
C SER A 41 2.53 13.08 -11.59
N ALA A 42 3.67 13.53 -12.15
CA ALA A 42 4.20 14.86 -11.94
C ALA A 42 3.19 15.96 -12.30
N GLU A 43 2.54 15.84 -13.47
CA GLU A 43 1.51 16.76 -13.92
C GLU A 43 0.28 16.75 -13.00
N LEU A 44 -0.15 15.58 -12.54
CA LEU A 44 -1.25 15.48 -11.58
C LEU A 44 -0.90 16.22 -10.28
N ARG A 45 0.35 16.10 -9.79
CA ARG A 45 0.80 16.81 -8.60
C ARG A 45 0.89 18.33 -8.82
N ARG A 46 1.25 18.75 -10.03
CA ARG A 46 1.35 20.16 -10.42
C ARG A 46 -0.01 20.84 -10.46
N VAL A 47 -1.03 20.16 -11.00
CA VAL A 47 -2.34 20.76 -11.28
C VAL A 47 -3.47 20.33 -10.36
N VAL A 48 -3.26 19.38 -9.45
CA VAL A 48 -4.29 18.95 -8.47
C VAL A 48 -3.75 19.06 -7.07
N SER A 49 -4.49 19.77 -6.21
CA SER A 49 -4.06 20.03 -4.83
C SER A 49 -3.86 18.72 -4.06
N ARG A 50 -2.99 18.75 -3.05
CA ARG A 50 -2.77 17.56 -2.19
C ARG A 50 -4.05 17.14 -1.46
N ALA A 51 -4.89 18.09 -1.07
CA ALA A 51 -6.16 17.82 -0.40
C ALA A 51 -7.12 17.07 -1.34
N ASP A 52 -7.27 17.55 -2.58
CA ASP A 52 -8.13 16.93 -3.58
C ASP A 52 -7.63 15.53 -3.94
N ARG A 53 -6.32 15.37 -4.20
CA ARG A 53 -5.73 14.05 -4.48
C ARG A 53 -5.92 13.05 -3.34
N ARG A 54 -5.90 13.51 -2.09
CA ARG A 54 -6.20 12.66 -0.92
C ARG A 54 -7.68 12.32 -0.82
N ALA A 55 -8.57 13.27 -1.12
CA ALA A 55 -10.01 13.06 -1.11
C ALA A 55 -10.45 12.06 -2.19
N THR A 56 -9.85 12.14 -3.39
CA THR A 56 -10.16 11.25 -4.51
C THR A 56 -9.28 10.00 -4.56
N GLY A 57 -8.24 9.92 -3.73
CA GLY A 57 -7.28 8.81 -3.72
C GLY A 57 -6.45 8.69 -5.00
N SER A 58 -6.26 9.78 -5.74
CA SER A 58 -5.56 9.79 -7.04
C SER A 58 -4.04 9.81 -6.85
N PHE A 59 -3.44 8.62 -6.80
CA PHE A 59 -1.99 8.41 -6.73
C PHE A 59 -1.54 7.41 -7.78
N PHE A 60 -0.75 7.87 -8.76
CA PHE A 60 -0.29 7.02 -9.85
C PHE A 60 1.00 6.26 -9.51
N THR A 61 1.08 5.01 -9.98
CA THR A 61 2.20 4.10 -9.69
C THR A 61 3.40 4.45 -10.56
N THR A 62 4.44 5.02 -9.96
CA THR A 62 5.66 5.47 -10.69
C THR A 62 6.93 5.05 -9.96
N GLY A 63 8.08 5.14 -10.63
CA GLY A 63 9.39 4.93 -10.02
C GLY A 63 9.59 3.53 -9.43
N GLY A 64 10.14 3.45 -8.21
CA GLY A 64 10.50 2.19 -7.56
C GLY A 64 9.32 1.23 -7.33
N VAL A 65 8.12 1.76 -7.06
CA VAL A 65 6.91 0.94 -6.91
C VAL A 65 6.56 0.26 -8.23
N ARG A 66 6.59 1.02 -9.34
CA ARG A 66 6.31 0.49 -10.68
C ARG A 66 7.34 -0.57 -11.09
N GLN A 67 8.62 -0.32 -10.87
CA GLN A 67 9.68 -1.29 -11.16
C GLN A 67 9.49 -2.59 -10.35
N SER A 68 9.12 -2.46 -9.08
CA SER A 68 8.86 -3.63 -8.23
C SER A 68 7.61 -4.40 -8.67
N TYR A 69 6.59 -3.69 -9.16
CA TYR A 69 5.38 -4.27 -9.75
C TYR A 69 5.70 -4.99 -11.08
N GLU A 70 6.49 -4.40 -11.97
CA GLU A 70 6.96 -5.06 -13.20
C GLU A 70 7.76 -6.34 -12.88
N GLY A 71 8.59 -6.31 -11.83
CA GLY A 71 9.27 -7.50 -11.32
C GLY A 71 8.33 -8.56 -10.72
N LEU A 72 7.18 -8.17 -10.19
CA LEU A 72 6.13 -9.09 -9.74
C LEU A 72 5.47 -9.79 -10.94
N LEU A 73 5.15 -9.01 -11.98
CA LEU A 73 4.54 -9.52 -13.20
C LEU A 73 5.45 -10.52 -13.92
N SER A 74 6.75 -10.22 -14.04
CA SER A 74 7.71 -11.08 -14.75
C SER A 74 7.97 -12.42 -14.08
N ARG A 75 7.81 -12.51 -12.74
CA ARG A 75 7.90 -13.76 -11.98
C ARG A 75 6.63 -14.61 -12.07
N SER A 76 5.51 -14.03 -12.46
CA SER A 76 4.28 -14.80 -12.61
C SER A 76 4.40 -15.75 -13.78
N THR A 77 4.05 -17.02 -13.56
CA THR A 77 4.11 -18.06 -14.59
C THR A 77 3.43 -17.58 -15.88
N ALA A 78 4.21 -17.53 -16.96
CA ALA A 78 3.71 -17.12 -18.27
C ALA A 78 2.64 -18.14 -18.71
N SER A 79 1.40 -17.67 -18.79
CA SER A 79 0.37 -18.40 -19.53
C SER A 79 0.84 -18.55 -20.99
N LYS A 80 0.57 -19.70 -21.61
CA LYS A 80 0.83 -19.91 -23.04
C LYS A 80 0.09 -18.90 -23.93
N GLN A 81 -0.92 -18.22 -23.40
CA GLN A 81 -1.71 -17.22 -24.11
C GLN A 81 -1.58 -15.84 -23.45
N THR A 82 -1.53 -14.80 -24.27
CA THR A 82 -1.60 -13.40 -23.80
C THR A 82 -2.92 -13.17 -23.06
N PRO A 83 -2.89 -12.79 -21.77
CA PRO A 83 -4.09 -12.64 -20.96
C PRO A 83 -4.90 -11.41 -21.39
N VAL A 84 -6.18 -11.40 -21.05
CA VAL A 84 -6.94 -10.14 -20.95
C VAL A 84 -6.57 -9.50 -19.62
N ILE A 85 -6.22 -8.22 -19.62
CA ILE A 85 -5.86 -7.45 -18.43
C ILE A 85 -6.94 -6.43 -18.13
N TRP A 86 -7.16 -6.17 -16.84
CA TRP A 86 -8.12 -5.19 -16.40
C TRP A 86 -7.63 -4.42 -15.17
N ASP A 87 -7.59 -3.10 -15.29
CA ASP A 87 -7.43 -2.19 -14.14
C ASP A 87 -8.76 -1.44 -13.87
N PRO A 88 -9.49 -1.74 -12.79
CA PRO A 88 -10.76 -1.07 -12.46
C PRO A 88 -10.55 0.33 -11.86
N THR A 89 -9.32 0.77 -11.64
CA THR A 89 -8.97 2.11 -11.12
C THR A 89 -7.76 2.65 -11.88
N CYS A 90 -7.87 2.69 -13.20
CA CYS A 90 -6.70 2.75 -14.07
C CYS A 90 -5.92 4.06 -13.98
N GLY A 91 -6.54 5.16 -13.53
CA GLY A 91 -5.87 6.45 -13.47
C GLY A 91 -5.23 6.79 -14.81
N GLY A 92 -3.97 7.23 -14.79
CA GLY A 92 -3.17 7.46 -16.00
C GLY A 92 -2.69 6.21 -16.73
N GLY A 93 -3.03 5.00 -16.28
CA GLY A 93 -2.74 3.73 -16.99
C GLY A 93 -1.39 3.08 -16.68
N ASP A 94 -0.71 3.45 -15.58
CA ASP A 94 0.64 2.93 -15.28
C ASP A 94 0.71 1.40 -15.18
N LEU A 95 -0.25 0.76 -14.50
CA LEU A 95 -0.27 -0.70 -14.37
C LEU A 95 -0.61 -1.39 -15.69
N LEU A 96 -1.50 -0.79 -16.49
CA LEU A 96 -1.84 -1.29 -17.83
C LEU A 96 -0.60 -1.27 -18.73
N ILE A 97 0.13 -0.15 -18.75
CA ILE A 97 1.37 -0.02 -19.52
C ILE A 97 2.40 -1.06 -19.05
N ALA A 98 2.60 -1.20 -17.74
CA ALA A 98 3.52 -2.18 -17.16
C ALA A 98 3.21 -3.62 -17.62
N ASP A 99 1.95 -4.05 -17.60
CA ASP A 99 1.61 -5.42 -18.03
C ASP A 99 1.68 -5.61 -19.56
N THR A 100 1.37 -4.56 -20.34
CA THR A 100 1.47 -4.64 -21.81
C THR A 100 2.91 -4.84 -22.33
N ALA A 101 3.94 -4.62 -21.51
CA ALA A 101 5.32 -4.96 -21.87
C ALA A 101 5.49 -6.45 -22.24
N GLN A 102 4.65 -7.33 -21.69
CA GLN A 102 4.64 -8.78 -21.98
C GLN A 102 3.83 -9.14 -23.24
N PHE A 103 3.08 -8.21 -23.82
CA PHE A 103 2.22 -8.52 -24.97
C PHE A 103 3.06 -8.68 -26.24
N PRO A 104 2.64 -9.50 -27.20
CA PRO A 104 3.29 -9.58 -28.50
C PRO A 104 3.06 -8.28 -29.30
N LEU A 105 3.98 -8.01 -30.23
CA LEU A 105 3.79 -7.03 -31.30
C LEU A 105 3.20 -7.73 -32.53
N GLY A 106 2.29 -7.05 -33.23
CA GLY A 106 1.95 -7.38 -34.62
C GLY A 106 3.03 -6.88 -35.57
N ALA A 107 2.87 -7.07 -36.88
CA ALA A 107 3.85 -6.61 -37.87
C ALA A 107 3.88 -5.08 -37.98
N THR A 108 2.79 -4.40 -37.61
CA THR A 108 2.68 -2.95 -37.61
C THR A 108 2.09 -2.42 -36.29
N PRO A 109 2.25 -1.12 -35.99
CA PRO A 109 1.56 -0.48 -34.86
C PRO A 109 0.04 -0.65 -34.95
N ALA A 110 -0.53 -0.56 -36.16
CA ALA A 110 -1.96 -0.70 -36.40
C ALA A 110 -2.47 -2.11 -36.06
N GLU A 111 -1.72 -3.16 -36.40
CA GLU A 111 -2.03 -4.55 -36.03
C GLU A 111 -1.87 -4.78 -34.52
N THR A 112 -0.85 -4.18 -33.92
CA THR A 112 -0.60 -4.26 -32.47
C THR A 112 -1.76 -3.64 -31.69
N LEU A 113 -2.25 -2.46 -32.11
CA LEU A 113 -3.44 -1.87 -31.52
C LEU A 113 -4.67 -2.76 -31.67
N THR A 114 -4.87 -3.41 -32.83
CA THR A 114 -5.98 -4.36 -33.01
C THR A 114 -5.91 -5.51 -32.01
N LEU A 115 -4.71 -6.08 -31.81
CA LEU A 115 -4.47 -7.14 -30.83
C LEU A 115 -4.76 -6.65 -29.40
N TRP A 116 -4.19 -5.51 -29.02
CA TRP A 116 -4.27 -5.00 -27.66
C TRP A 116 -5.65 -4.46 -27.29
N ASN A 117 -6.39 -3.86 -28.24
CA ASN A 117 -7.75 -3.34 -28.02
C ASN A 117 -8.72 -4.39 -27.44
N ARG A 118 -8.50 -5.67 -27.76
CA ARG A 118 -9.34 -6.79 -27.28
C ARG A 118 -8.92 -7.28 -25.89
N ARG A 119 -7.69 -6.96 -25.47
CA ARG A 119 -7.03 -7.53 -24.29
C ARG A 119 -6.90 -6.53 -23.14
N VAL A 120 -6.96 -5.23 -23.39
CA VAL A 120 -6.79 -4.19 -22.36
C VAL A 120 -8.13 -3.59 -21.95
N LYS A 121 -8.48 -3.67 -20.66
CA LYS A 121 -9.66 -3.05 -20.05
C LYS A 121 -9.23 -2.11 -18.92
N GLY A 122 -9.89 -0.96 -18.81
CA GLY A 122 -9.58 0.08 -17.82
C GLY A 122 -10.81 0.84 -17.40
N HIS A 123 -10.94 1.21 -16.12
CA HIS A 123 -12.01 2.08 -15.63
C HIS A 123 -11.42 3.17 -14.75
N ASP A 124 -11.91 4.40 -14.90
CA ASP A 124 -11.69 5.47 -13.95
C ASP A 124 -12.92 6.38 -13.92
N LEU A 125 -13.17 7.07 -12.80
CA LEU A 125 -14.28 8.01 -12.68
C LEU A 125 -14.04 9.30 -13.47
N HIS A 126 -12.79 9.61 -13.81
CA HIS A 126 -12.43 10.88 -14.44
C HIS A 126 -12.01 10.69 -15.90
N ASP A 127 -12.74 11.36 -16.80
CA ASP A 127 -12.46 11.36 -18.25
C ASP A 127 -11.03 11.76 -18.61
N ALA A 128 -10.47 12.76 -17.92
CA ALA A 128 -9.09 13.18 -18.15
C ALA A 128 -8.08 12.05 -17.89
N PHE A 129 -8.33 11.20 -16.88
CA PHE A 129 -7.44 10.07 -16.56
C PHE A 129 -7.55 8.97 -17.62
N VAL A 130 -8.79 8.63 -18.02
CA VAL A 130 -9.07 7.68 -19.10
C VAL A 130 -8.40 8.11 -20.41
N SER A 131 -8.53 9.38 -20.78
CA SER A 131 -7.92 9.94 -21.99
C SER A 131 -6.39 9.85 -21.94
N VAL A 132 -5.78 10.21 -20.81
CA VAL A 132 -4.32 10.07 -20.60
C VAL A 132 -3.89 8.61 -20.69
N ALA A 133 -4.60 7.68 -20.06
CA ALA A 133 -4.29 6.25 -20.11
C ALA A 133 -4.32 5.72 -21.55
N ARG A 134 -5.33 6.08 -22.33
CA ARG A 134 -5.45 5.67 -23.75
C ARG A 134 -4.28 6.20 -24.58
N MET A 135 -3.94 7.49 -24.44
CA MET A 135 -2.83 8.08 -25.20
C MET A 135 -1.48 7.47 -24.81
N ARG A 136 -1.23 7.25 -23.52
CA ARG A 136 0.00 6.60 -23.06
C ARG A 136 0.11 5.14 -23.53
N LEU A 137 -1.00 4.41 -23.60
CA LEU A 137 -1.00 3.06 -24.18
C LEU A 137 -0.69 3.06 -25.69
N VAL A 138 -1.17 4.07 -26.45
CA VAL A 138 -0.78 4.25 -27.86
C VAL A 138 0.71 4.55 -27.97
N LEU A 139 1.24 5.48 -27.15
CA LEU A 139 2.68 5.77 -27.11
C LEU A 139 3.49 4.53 -26.77
N ALA A 140 3.01 3.67 -25.88
CA ALA A 140 3.69 2.42 -25.53
C ALA A 140 3.78 1.46 -26.73
N VAL A 141 2.74 1.39 -27.57
CA VAL A 141 2.79 0.61 -28.82
C VAL A 141 3.81 1.19 -29.79
N LEU A 142 3.75 2.50 -30.03
CA LEU A 142 4.66 3.19 -30.96
C LEU A 142 6.11 3.06 -30.52
N GLU A 143 6.40 3.25 -29.24
CA GLU A 143 7.73 3.13 -28.66
C GLU A 143 8.29 1.71 -28.78
N ARG A 144 7.44 0.68 -28.58
CA ARG A 144 7.87 -0.71 -28.76
C ARG A 144 8.16 -1.08 -30.22
N HIS A 145 7.40 -0.53 -31.17
CA HIS A 145 7.68 -0.70 -32.61
C HIS A 145 8.97 -0.02 -33.02
N ARG A 146 9.21 1.19 -32.50
CA ARG A 146 10.47 1.90 -32.69
C ARG A 146 11.67 1.10 -32.16
N ALA A 147 11.54 0.51 -30.96
CA ALA A 147 12.60 -0.27 -30.35
C ALA A 147 13.02 -1.50 -31.18
N VAL A 148 12.14 -2.01 -32.06
CA VAL A 148 12.44 -3.09 -33.01
C VAL A 148 12.71 -2.61 -34.43
N GLY A 149 12.90 -1.30 -34.63
CA GLY A 149 13.27 -0.69 -35.92
C GLY A 149 12.12 -0.55 -36.92
N SER A 150 10.86 -0.61 -36.47
CA SER A 150 9.71 -0.37 -37.36
C SER A 150 9.42 1.13 -37.50
N ASP A 151 9.46 1.62 -38.74
CA ASP A 151 9.05 2.99 -39.12
C ASP A 151 7.62 3.06 -39.69
N ALA A 152 6.82 1.99 -39.52
CA ALA A 152 5.46 1.95 -40.04
C ALA A 152 4.58 3.05 -39.43
N PRO A 153 3.93 3.91 -40.25
CA PRO A 153 3.12 5.01 -39.75
C PRO A 153 1.83 4.50 -39.10
N LEU A 154 1.23 5.32 -38.25
CA LEU A 154 -0.07 5.04 -37.64
C LEU A 154 -1.08 6.14 -38.00
N MET A 155 -2.07 5.79 -38.81
CA MET A 155 -3.11 6.74 -39.22
C MET A 155 -3.89 7.28 -38.01
N GLU A 156 -4.25 8.57 -38.07
CA GLU A 156 -4.86 9.29 -36.95
C GLU A 156 -6.12 8.63 -36.39
N HIS A 157 -7.04 8.23 -37.27
CA HIS A 157 -8.28 7.57 -36.87
C HIS A 157 -8.05 6.30 -36.06
N ARG A 158 -6.92 5.59 -36.26
CA ARG A 158 -6.60 4.34 -35.56
C ARG A 158 -6.29 4.56 -34.09
N TRP A 159 -5.53 5.61 -33.77
CA TRP A 159 -5.17 5.88 -32.38
C TRP A 159 -6.27 6.62 -31.63
N ARG A 160 -7.04 7.49 -32.29
CA ARG A 160 -8.19 8.18 -31.65
C ARG A 160 -9.26 7.21 -31.15
N THR A 161 -9.46 6.09 -31.84
CA THR A 161 -10.42 5.04 -31.43
C THR A 161 -9.77 3.87 -30.69
N ALA A 162 -8.48 3.96 -30.32
CA ALA A 162 -7.78 2.88 -29.65
C ALA A 162 -8.27 2.66 -28.21
N PHE A 163 -8.14 1.42 -27.72
CA PHE A 163 -8.49 0.99 -26.37
C PHE A 163 -9.93 1.32 -25.95
N PRO A 164 -10.95 0.86 -26.70
CA PRO A 164 -12.35 1.20 -26.44
C PRO A 164 -12.90 0.65 -25.11
N ARG A 165 -12.15 -0.26 -24.45
CA ARG A 165 -12.51 -0.85 -23.15
C ARG A 165 -11.79 -0.17 -21.97
N VAL A 166 -11.03 0.89 -22.24
CA VAL A 166 -10.50 1.83 -21.24
C VAL A 166 -11.46 3.02 -21.24
N GLN A 167 -12.33 3.08 -20.25
CA GLN A 167 -13.52 3.92 -20.28
C GLN A 167 -13.81 4.62 -18.96
N VAL A 168 -14.60 5.69 -19.03
CA VAL A 168 -15.10 6.37 -17.83
C VAL A 168 -16.17 5.49 -17.17
N GLY A 169 -16.03 5.21 -15.88
CA GLY A 169 -16.99 4.42 -15.14
C GLY A 169 -16.53 4.04 -13.74
N ASP A 170 -17.50 3.65 -12.92
CA ASP A 170 -17.26 3.12 -11.58
C ASP A 170 -16.69 1.69 -11.66
N GLY A 171 -15.41 1.54 -11.36
CA GLY A 171 -14.73 0.26 -11.32
C GLY A 171 -15.29 -0.73 -10.29
N LEU A 172 -15.76 -0.27 -9.13
CA LEU A 172 -16.39 -1.16 -8.14
C LEU A 172 -17.70 -1.71 -8.67
N ARG A 173 -18.50 -0.89 -9.33
CA ARG A 173 -19.73 -1.33 -9.99
C ARG A 173 -19.43 -2.36 -11.08
N ALA A 174 -18.46 -2.06 -11.94
CA ALA A 174 -18.06 -2.98 -13.01
C ALA A 174 -17.55 -4.33 -12.46
N LEU A 175 -16.82 -4.34 -11.33
CA LEU A 175 -16.40 -5.57 -10.65
C LEU A 175 -17.61 -6.37 -10.13
N ARG A 176 -18.59 -5.72 -9.50
CA ARG A 176 -19.82 -6.37 -9.01
C ARG A 176 -20.60 -7.03 -10.15
N GLU A 177 -20.84 -6.30 -11.23
CA GLU A 177 -21.56 -6.82 -12.41
C GLU A 177 -20.88 -8.07 -13.00
N VAL A 178 -19.55 -8.14 -12.96
CA VAL A 178 -18.80 -9.33 -13.40
C VAL A 178 -18.89 -10.47 -12.38
N SER A 179 -18.89 -10.15 -11.08
CA SER A 179 -19.03 -11.13 -9.99
C SER A 179 -20.38 -11.84 -10.01
N ASP A 180 -21.45 -11.17 -10.45
CA ASP A 180 -22.79 -11.75 -10.58
C ASP A 180 -22.91 -12.65 -11.84
N GLY A 181 -21.92 -12.58 -12.74
CA GLY A 181 -21.88 -13.35 -13.99
C GLY A 181 -20.96 -14.57 -13.93
N ARG A 182 -20.25 -14.84 -15.03
CA ARG A 182 -19.31 -15.98 -15.16
C ARG A 182 -17.94 -15.72 -14.51
N GLY A 183 -17.72 -14.54 -13.93
CA GLY A 183 -16.43 -14.07 -13.46
C GLY A 183 -15.45 -13.74 -14.60
N PHE A 184 -14.31 -13.17 -14.22
CA PHE A 184 -13.24 -12.73 -15.11
C PHE A 184 -12.02 -13.67 -15.02
N GLY A 185 -11.68 -14.34 -16.12
CA GLY A 185 -10.55 -15.29 -16.19
C GLY A 185 -9.21 -14.69 -16.62
N GLY A 186 -9.05 -13.36 -16.52
CA GLY A 186 -7.84 -12.65 -16.93
C GLY A 186 -6.91 -12.28 -15.77
N ARG A 187 -6.13 -11.22 -15.97
CA ARG A 187 -5.32 -10.57 -14.93
C ARG A 187 -6.01 -9.28 -14.46
N LEU A 188 -6.36 -9.21 -13.19
CA LEU A 188 -6.77 -7.96 -12.55
C LEU A 188 -5.54 -7.25 -11.99
N LEU A 189 -5.42 -5.97 -12.32
CA LEU A 189 -4.34 -5.08 -11.90
C LEU A 189 -4.95 -4.06 -10.94
N LEU A 190 -4.37 -3.86 -9.76
CA LEU A 190 -4.94 -2.97 -8.75
C LEU A 190 -3.90 -2.03 -8.15
N ASN A 191 -4.18 -0.73 -8.23
CA ASN A 191 -3.67 0.28 -7.29
C ASN A 191 -4.87 1.15 -6.89
N PRO A 192 -5.72 0.66 -5.98
CA PRO A 192 -6.99 1.30 -5.68
C PRO A 192 -6.80 2.54 -4.81
N PRO A 193 -7.80 3.43 -4.71
CA PRO A 193 -7.79 4.55 -3.77
C PRO A 193 -7.52 4.11 -2.32
N TYR A 194 -6.64 4.83 -1.61
CA TYR A 194 -6.28 4.53 -0.21
C TYR A 194 -7.18 5.20 0.83
N GLY A 195 -8.26 5.85 0.38
CA GLY A 195 -9.27 6.47 1.23
C GLY A 195 -10.06 5.48 2.08
N MET A 196 -10.97 6.02 2.87
CA MET A 196 -11.89 5.24 3.69
C MET A 196 -13.32 5.41 3.15
N ASP A 197 -14.10 4.35 3.22
CA ASP A 197 -15.52 4.35 2.89
C ASP A 197 -16.30 3.49 3.89
N THR A 198 -17.61 3.53 3.86
CA THR A 198 -18.45 2.69 4.71
C THR A 198 -18.42 1.24 4.20
N ALA A 199 -18.27 0.29 5.12
CA ALA A 199 -18.37 -1.12 4.80
C ALA A 199 -19.72 -1.40 4.15
N GLN A 200 -19.71 -2.14 3.04
CA GLN A 200 -20.92 -2.47 2.31
C GLN A 200 -21.85 -3.36 3.15
N PRO A 201 -23.19 -3.30 2.93
CA PRO A 201 -24.12 -4.25 3.52
C PRO A 201 -23.69 -5.70 3.26
N GLY A 202 -23.71 -6.54 4.29
CA GLY A 202 -23.28 -7.93 4.19
C GLY A 202 -21.75 -8.16 4.23
N CYS A 203 -20.94 -7.10 4.42
CA CYS A 203 -19.51 -7.25 4.66
C CYS A 203 -19.26 -8.03 5.97
N THR A 204 -18.66 -9.23 5.86
CA THR A 204 -18.42 -10.11 7.01
C THR A 204 -17.09 -9.84 7.73
N TRP A 205 -16.20 -9.06 7.12
CA TRP A 205 -14.84 -8.82 7.61
C TRP A 205 -14.61 -7.41 8.15
N SER A 206 -15.60 -6.51 8.10
CA SER A 206 -15.50 -5.17 8.68
C SER A 206 -16.86 -4.56 9.04
N THR A 207 -16.86 -3.65 10.01
CA THR A 207 -18.01 -2.81 10.37
C THR A 207 -17.62 -1.33 10.36
N GLY A 208 -18.58 -0.45 10.09
CA GLY A 208 -18.36 1.00 10.01
C GLY A 208 -17.46 1.39 8.84
N ARG A 209 -16.54 2.35 9.03
CA ARG A 209 -15.62 2.79 7.95
C ARG A 209 -14.46 1.82 7.74
N THR A 210 -14.21 1.39 6.52
CA THR A 210 -13.10 0.53 6.09
C THR A 210 -12.32 1.15 4.93
N SER A 211 -11.18 0.57 4.57
CA SER A 211 -10.37 1.05 3.45
C SER A 211 -11.06 0.75 2.10
N LEU A 212 -11.03 1.73 1.19
CA LEU A 212 -11.42 1.53 -0.20
C LEU A 212 -10.55 0.47 -0.87
N ALA A 213 -9.24 0.46 -0.61
CA ALA A 213 -8.34 -0.58 -1.10
C ALA A 213 -8.77 -1.99 -0.68
N ALA A 214 -9.17 -2.17 0.59
CA ALA A 214 -9.70 -3.45 1.07
C ALA A 214 -10.99 -3.87 0.32
N THR A 215 -11.86 -2.89 0.05
CA THR A 215 -13.13 -3.11 -0.67
C THR A 215 -12.90 -3.47 -2.13
N PHE A 216 -12.04 -2.74 -2.83
CA PHE A 216 -11.66 -3.04 -4.22
C PHE A 216 -11.02 -4.42 -4.34
N THR A 217 -10.10 -4.78 -3.45
CA THR A 217 -9.49 -6.11 -3.46
C THR A 217 -10.50 -7.22 -3.18
N ALA A 218 -11.44 -7.01 -2.25
CA ALA A 218 -12.50 -7.99 -1.99
C ALA A 218 -13.41 -8.18 -3.21
N GLN A 219 -13.84 -7.09 -3.85
CA GLN A 219 -14.67 -7.15 -5.05
C GLN A 219 -13.92 -7.72 -6.26
N ALA A 220 -12.63 -7.39 -6.41
CA ALA A 220 -11.78 -7.98 -7.44
C ALA A 220 -11.60 -9.48 -7.24
N SER A 221 -11.35 -9.91 -6.00
CA SER A 221 -11.29 -11.33 -5.66
C SER A 221 -12.59 -12.03 -6.02
N ALA A 222 -13.75 -11.47 -5.65
CA ALA A 222 -15.06 -12.04 -5.95
C ALA A 222 -15.34 -12.14 -7.46
N ALA A 223 -15.02 -11.08 -8.22
CA ALA A 223 -15.21 -10.99 -9.67
C ALA A 223 -14.35 -11.96 -10.49
N MET A 224 -13.30 -12.55 -9.91
CA MET A 224 -12.41 -13.46 -10.64
C MET A 224 -13.02 -14.84 -10.84
N ALA A 225 -12.91 -15.35 -12.07
CA ALA A 225 -13.13 -16.76 -12.36
C ALA A 225 -11.93 -17.59 -11.85
N PRO A 226 -12.10 -18.89 -11.54
CA PRO A 226 -10.99 -19.79 -11.25
C PRO A 226 -9.90 -19.72 -12.31
N GLY A 227 -8.63 -19.71 -11.89
CA GLY A 227 -7.46 -19.49 -12.74
C GLY A 227 -7.12 -18.02 -13.01
N GLY A 228 -8.02 -17.08 -12.69
CA GLY A 228 -7.73 -15.65 -12.78
C GLY A 228 -6.62 -15.23 -11.81
N LYS A 229 -5.82 -14.23 -12.19
CA LYS A 229 -4.74 -13.70 -11.35
C LYS A 229 -5.01 -12.26 -10.93
N LEU A 230 -4.61 -11.93 -9.71
CA LEU A 230 -4.63 -10.58 -9.15
C LEU A 230 -3.20 -10.13 -8.91
N PHE A 231 -2.86 -8.93 -9.41
CA PHE A 231 -1.65 -8.21 -9.09
C PHE A 231 -2.04 -6.88 -8.48
N ALA A 232 -1.52 -6.56 -7.29
CA ALA A 232 -1.92 -5.36 -6.57
C ALA A 232 -0.77 -4.64 -5.87
N VAL A 233 -0.88 -3.31 -5.83
CA VAL A 233 -0.16 -2.42 -4.92
C VAL A 233 -1.18 -1.99 -3.86
N LEU A 234 -0.93 -2.34 -2.59
CA LEU A 234 -1.89 -2.13 -1.50
C LEU A 234 -1.25 -1.47 -0.28
N PRO A 235 -1.98 -0.67 0.51
CA PRO A 235 -1.47 -0.10 1.75
C PRO A 235 -1.05 -1.17 2.76
N ASP A 236 0.12 -1.02 3.38
CA ASP A 236 0.67 -2.01 4.32
C ASP A 236 -0.24 -2.26 5.53
N VAL A 237 -1.10 -1.29 5.88
CA VAL A 237 -2.11 -1.47 6.93
C VAL A 237 -3.04 -2.65 6.68
N LEU A 238 -3.30 -3.02 5.42
CA LEU A 238 -4.09 -4.22 5.10
C LEU A 238 -3.32 -5.52 5.41
N ARG A 239 -2.00 -5.52 5.16
CA ARG A 239 -1.10 -6.65 5.42
C ARG A 239 -0.83 -6.84 6.92
N SER A 240 -0.54 -5.76 7.64
CA SER A 240 0.01 -5.83 9.00
C SER A 240 -0.91 -5.30 10.11
N GLY A 241 -1.92 -4.49 9.76
CA GLY A 241 -2.83 -3.90 10.73
C GLY A 241 -3.75 -4.93 11.39
N SER A 242 -3.95 -4.80 12.70
CA SER A 242 -4.84 -5.69 13.47
C SER A 242 -6.30 -5.62 13.00
N ARG A 243 -6.78 -4.42 12.61
CA ARG A 243 -8.13 -4.20 12.08
C ARG A 243 -8.46 -5.04 10.84
N TYR A 244 -7.45 -5.40 10.04
CA TYR A 244 -7.63 -6.10 8.78
C TYR A 244 -7.33 -7.61 8.88
N ARG A 245 -7.27 -8.18 10.10
CA ARG A 245 -7.13 -9.63 10.28
C ARG A 245 -8.25 -10.40 9.58
N ALA A 246 -9.50 -10.08 9.90
CA ALA A 246 -10.66 -10.73 9.28
C ALA A 246 -10.68 -10.58 7.74
N TRP A 247 -10.20 -9.45 7.22
CA TRP A 247 -10.06 -9.25 5.77
C TRP A 247 -8.99 -10.16 5.15
N ARG A 248 -7.85 -10.32 5.83
CA ARG A 248 -6.78 -11.23 5.39
C ARG A 248 -7.25 -12.68 5.39
N ASP A 249 -7.93 -13.10 6.46
CA ASP A 249 -8.49 -14.45 6.59
C ASP A 249 -9.53 -14.69 5.48
N TRP A 250 -10.45 -13.75 5.29
CA TRP A 250 -11.46 -13.79 4.22
C TRP A 250 -10.84 -13.89 2.83
N LEU A 251 -9.74 -13.18 2.57
CA LEU A 251 -9.05 -13.22 1.27
C LEU A 251 -8.31 -14.54 1.07
N ALA A 252 -7.63 -15.04 2.12
CA ALA A 252 -6.91 -16.31 2.11
C ALA A 252 -7.82 -17.51 1.81
N GLU A 253 -9.08 -17.49 2.30
CA GLU A 253 -10.07 -18.51 1.97
C GLU A 253 -10.40 -18.59 0.47
N ARG A 254 -10.21 -17.50 -0.29
CA ARG A 254 -10.68 -17.36 -1.68
C ARG A 254 -9.57 -17.41 -2.70
N MET A 255 -8.35 -17.13 -2.29
CA MET A 255 -7.23 -16.85 -3.15
C MET A 255 -5.99 -17.58 -2.64
N GLU A 256 -5.25 -18.21 -3.53
CA GLU A 256 -3.89 -18.66 -3.23
C GLU A 256 -2.95 -17.47 -3.36
N MET A 257 -2.22 -17.16 -2.29
CA MET A 257 -1.22 -16.10 -2.31
C MET A 257 0.07 -16.63 -2.93
N GLU A 258 0.39 -16.19 -4.14
CA GLU A 258 1.65 -16.55 -4.82
C GLU A 258 2.81 -15.73 -4.25
N GLU A 259 2.59 -14.44 -3.99
CA GLU A 259 3.62 -13.55 -3.45
C GLU A 259 3.02 -12.39 -2.64
N ILE A 260 3.58 -12.14 -1.45
CA ILE A 260 3.29 -10.97 -0.62
C ILE A 260 4.63 -10.31 -0.28
N ARG A 261 4.88 -9.12 -0.82
CA ARG A 261 6.18 -8.44 -0.68
C ARG A 261 6.00 -7.04 -0.09
N PRO A 262 6.46 -6.77 1.15
CA PRO A 262 6.59 -5.41 1.65
C PRO A 262 7.49 -4.59 0.72
N HIS A 263 7.06 -3.39 0.34
CA HIS A 263 7.85 -2.51 -0.54
C HIS A 263 8.44 -1.34 0.24
N GLY A 264 7.60 -0.64 1.02
CA GLY A 264 7.99 0.61 1.64
C GLY A 264 7.14 1.77 1.19
N LEU A 265 7.66 2.98 1.37
CA LEU A 265 6.96 4.21 1.01
C LEU A 265 6.57 4.22 -0.47
N PHE A 266 5.30 4.49 -0.77
CA PHE A 266 4.82 4.60 -2.14
C PHE A 266 5.55 5.72 -2.90
N ASP A 267 5.57 6.91 -2.32
CA ASP A 267 6.43 8.03 -2.70
C ASP A 267 6.45 9.09 -1.58
N ASN A 268 7.33 10.09 -1.72
CA ASN A 268 7.49 11.19 -0.77
C ASN A 268 6.25 12.12 -0.64
N HIS A 269 5.29 12.03 -1.55
CA HIS A 269 4.12 12.93 -1.59
C HIS A 269 2.88 12.30 -0.95
N THR A 270 2.74 11.00 -1.07
CA THR A 270 1.63 10.16 -0.62
C THR A 270 1.77 9.86 0.87
N ASP A 271 2.99 9.63 1.36
CA ASP A 271 3.31 9.33 2.77
C ASP A 271 2.56 8.08 3.29
N VAL A 272 2.54 7.02 2.46
CA VAL A 272 1.90 5.72 2.76
C VAL A 272 2.87 4.60 2.39
N ASP A 273 3.15 3.70 3.34
CA ASP A 273 3.85 2.44 3.05
C ASP A 273 2.91 1.44 2.38
N VAL A 274 3.40 0.76 1.35
CA VAL A 274 2.68 -0.22 0.53
C VAL A 274 3.39 -1.57 0.49
N PHE A 275 2.63 -2.58 0.09
CA PHE A 275 3.11 -3.90 -0.26
C PHE A 275 2.55 -4.32 -1.62
N LEU A 276 3.22 -5.30 -2.23
CA LEU A 276 2.85 -5.92 -3.49
C LEU A 276 2.22 -7.28 -3.22
N LEU A 277 1.19 -7.61 -3.99
CA LEU A 277 0.44 -8.86 -3.90
C LEU A 277 0.31 -9.51 -5.28
N SER A 278 0.70 -10.78 -5.40
CA SER A 278 0.28 -11.67 -6.48
C SER A 278 -0.56 -12.80 -5.89
N ALA A 279 -1.75 -13.03 -6.46
CA ALA A 279 -2.65 -14.07 -5.99
C ALA A 279 -3.45 -14.73 -7.12
N LEU A 280 -3.75 -16.01 -6.98
CA LEU A 280 -4.49 -16.83 -7.94
C LEU A 280 -5.86 -17.22 -7.38
N ARG A 281 -6.92 -17.12 -8.18
CA ARG A 281 -8.23 -17.68 -7.82
C ARG A 281 -8.21 -19.19 -8.02
N LYS A 282 -8.38 -19.99 -6.96
CA LYS A 282 -8.55 -21.45 -7.08
C LYS A 282 -10.01 -21.88 -7.21
N THR A 283 -10.19 -23.09 -7.74
CA THR A 283 -11.46 -23.82 -7.73
C THR A 283 -11.62 -24.47 -6.36
N GLY A 284 -12.56 -23.98 -5.55
CA GLY A 284 -12.66 -24.36 -4.13
C GLY A 284 -11.66 -23.58 -3.27
N GLY A 285 -12.12 -23.11 -2.09
CA GLY A 285 -11.33 -22.24 -1.23
C GLY A 285 -10.01 -22.85 -0.75
N HIS A 286 -9.11 -22.02 -0.24
CA HIS A 286 -7.82 -22.45 0.28
C HIS A 286 -7.79 -22.37 1.82
N PRO A 287 -7.93 -23.50 2.54
CA PRO A 287 -7.91 -23.49 4.01
C PRO A 287 -6.50 -23.41 4.62
N GLY A 288 -5.43 -23.29 3.82
CA GLY A 288 -4.06 -23.25 4.32
C GLY A 288 -3.66 -21.90 4.92
N ALA A 289 -2.80 -21.93 5.94
CA ALA A 289 -2.22 -20.74 6.54
C ALA A 289 -1.39 -19.95 5.51
N VAL A 290 -1.74 -18.67 5.32
CA VAL A 290 -1.01 -17.77 4.42
C VAL A 290 0.12 -17.08 5.19
N PRO A 291 1.38 -17.17 4.73
CA PRO A 291 2.48 -16.40 5.29
C PRO A 291 2.38 -14.94 4.83
N TRP A 292 1.64 -14.12 5.59
CA TRP A 292 1.49 -12.67 5.34
C TRP A 292 2.75 -11.84 5.58
N TRP A 293 3.77 -12.49 6.12
CA TRP A 293 5.04 -11.90 6.47
C TRP A 293 6.14 -12.80 5.90
N PRO A 294 7.30 -12.24 5.52
CA PRO A 294 8.48 -13.02 5.23
C PRO A 294 8.78 -13.97 6.40
N SER A 295 9.30 -15.15 6.12
CA SER A 295 9.91 -15.99 7.14
C SER A 295 11.08 -15.22 7.74
N SER A 296 10.91 -14.70 8.96
CA SER A 296 11.97 -13.94 9.62
C SER A 296 13.19 -14.83 9.82
N ALA A 297 14.37 -14.34 9.44
CA ALA A 297 15.64 -15.02 9.71
C ALA A 297 15.92 -15.15 11.23
N VAL A 298 15.26 -14.33 12.04
CA VAL A 298 15.31 -14.39 13.50
C VAL A 298 14.07 -15.10 14.02
N THR A 299 14.22 -16.40 14.28
CA THR A 299 13.29 -17.19 15.07
C THR A 299 13.97 -17.55 16.38
N THR A 300 13.46 -16.99 17.47
CA THR A 300 13.84 -17.41 18.83
C THR A 300 12.65 -18.14 19.44
N ASP A 301 12.91 -19.08 20.33
CA ASP A 301 11.86 -19.80 21.07
C ASP A 301 11.15 -18.91 22.11
N SER A 302 11.58 -17.66 22.26
CA SER A 302 11.00 -16.69 23.19
C SER A 302 10.80 -15.30 22.56
N ALA A 303 9.76 -14.60 22.99
CA ALA A 303 9.43 -13.24 22.60
C ALA A 303 9.28 -12.32 23.82
N ILE A 304 9.27 -11.00 23.60
CA ILE A 304 9.03 -9.99 24.66
C ILE A 304 7.81 -10.34 25.51
N GLY A 305 6.74 -10.85 24.88
CA GLY A 305 5.49 -11.22 25.55
C GLY A 305 5.60 -12.35 26.57
N ASP A 306 6.68 -13.13 26.56
CA ASP A 306 6.92 -14.20 27.52
C ASP A 306 7.54 -13.66 28.81
N HIS A 307 8.20 -12.50 28.73
CA HIS A 307 8.90 -11.85 29.85
C HIS A 307 8.16 -10.61 30.38
N PHE A 308 7.28 -10.03 29.57
CA PHE A 308 6.59 -8.77 29.87
C PHE A 308 5.09 -8.83 29.59
N ARG A 309 4.32 -8.18 30.48
CA ARG A 309 2.96 -7.76 30.15
C ARG A 309 3.03 -6.52 29.27
N VAL A 310 2.68 -6.68 28.00
CA VAL A 310 2.69 -5.59 27.02
C VAL A 310 1.28 -5.00 26.83
N GLY A 311 1.16 -3.69 26.97
CA GLY A 311 -0.10 -2.96 26.83
C GLY A 311 0.06 -1.57 26.22
N VAL A 312 -1.04 -0.85 26.07
CA VAL A 312 -1.03 0.58 25.72
C VAL A 312 -1.23 1.40 27.00
N GLY A 313 -0.65 2.59 27.06
CA GLY A 313 -0.93 3.56 28.10
C GLY A 313 -2.44 3.77 28.27
N PRO A 314 -2.96 3.74 29.52
CA PRO A 314 -4.40 3.77 29.76
C PRO A 314 -5.05 5.15 29.52
N VAL A 315 -4.28 6.23 29.50
CA VAL A 315 -4.81 7.60 29.39
C VAL A 315 -5.05 7.97 27.93
N VAL A 316 -6.26 8.41 27.61
CA VAL A 316 -6.61 9.07 26.34
C VAL A 316 -6.87 10.55 26.63
N ASP A 317 -5.85 11.38 26.49
CA ASP A 317 -5.80 12.77 27.01
C ASP A 317 -7.07 13.59 26.69
N ASN A 318 -7.52 13.55 25.43
CA ASN A 318 -8.64 14.33 24.93
C ASN A 318 -10.03 13.73 25.24
N ARG A 319 -10.09 12.50 25.77
CA ARG A 319 -11.36 11.80 26.03
C ARG A 319 -11.60 11.62 27.52
N ASP A 320 -10.56 11.34 28.28
CA ASP A 320 -10.70 11.02 29.68
C ASP A 320 -10.86 12.29 30.53
N PRO A 321 -11.71 12.28 31.57
CA PRO A 321 -11.85 13.40 32.47
C PRO A 321 -10.53 13.69 33.21
N HIS A 322 -10.42 14.91 33.75
CA HIS A 322 -9.29 15.36 34.56
C HIS A 322 -9.67 15.28 36.04
N ASP A 323 -9.98 14.08 36.53
CA ASP A 323 -10.50 13.81 37.86
C ASP A 323 -9.63 12.82 38.65
N GLY A 324 -9.90 12.67 39.95
CA GLY A 324 -9.14 11.81 40.83
C GLY A 324 -7.84 12.43 41.38
N PRO A 325 -6.93 11.59 41.90
CA PRO A 325 -5.68 12.04 42.51
C PRO A 325 -4.72 12.62 41.47
N GLU A 326 -3.95 13.61 41.90
CA GLU A 326 -2.88 14.17 41.07
C GLU A 326 -1.66 13.23 41.09
N VAL A 327 -1.30 12.71 39.93
CA VAL A 327 -0.25 11.70 39.77
C VAL A 327 0.74 12.10 38.65
N PRO A 328 1.98 11.59 38.67
CA PRO A 328 2.90 11.74 37.54
C PRO A 328 2.26 11.26 36.24
N TYR A 329 2.44 12.01 35.15
CA TYR A 329 1.83 11.75 33.85
C TYR A 329 2.88 11.71 32.74
N LEU A 330 3.04 10.53 32.15
CA LEU A 330 4.03 10.27 31.11
C LEU A 330 3.43 10.41 29.72
N THR A 331 4.07 11.24 28.89
CA THR A 331 3.67 11.47 27.50
C THR A 331 4.81 11.20 26.52
N ALA A 332 4.47 10.88 25.26
CA ALA A 332 5.47 10.61 24.22
C ALA A 332 6.38 11.80 23.87
N LYS A 333 5.94 13.03 24.17
CA LYS A 333 6.69 14.28 23.89
C LYS A 333 7.87 14.49 24.84
N GLU A 334 7.73 14.01 26.08
CA GLU A 334 8.70 14.24 27.17
C GLU A 334 9.70 13.09 27.30
N LEU A 335 9.48 11.98 26.60
CA LEU A 335 10.42 10.87 26.61
C LEU A 335 11.74 11.23 25.92
N PRO A 336 12.89 10.76 26.44
CA PRO A 336 14.15 10.77 25.70
C PRO A 336 14.09 9.82 24.48
N GLY A 337 15.10 9.87 23.62
CA GLY A 337 15.19 8.98 22.45
C GLY A 337 15.39 7.51 22.83
N GLN A 338 16.16 7.26 23.89
CA GLN A 338 16.54 5.96 24.44
C GLN A 338 17.05 6.13 25.88
N GLY A 339 17.26 5.02 26.60
CA GLY A 339 17.92 4.99 27.91
C GLY A 339 16.94 4.89 29.09
N GLU A 340 17.33 5.47 30.23
CA GLU A 340 16.58 5.39 31.49
C GLU A 340 16.17 6.80 31.95
N THR A 341 15.01 6.91 32.59
CA THR A 341 14.57 8.16 33.23
C THR A 341 13.71 7.89 34.46
N GLY A 342 13.67 8.87 35.37
CA GLY A 342 12.83 8.82 36.56
C GLY A 342 11.36 9.13 36.27
N LEU A 343 10.62 9.50 37.32
CA LEU A 343 9.24 9.93 37.19
C LEU A 343 9.14 11.24 36.38
N PRO A 344 8.11 11.39 35.52
CA PRO A 344 7.91 12.63 34.79
C PRO A 344 7.56 13.78 35.74
N LEU A 345 8.05 14.98 35.44
CA LEU A 345 7.68 16.20 36.18
C LEU A 345 6.23 16.61 35.94
N ARG A 346 5.70 16.27 34.77
CA ARG A 346 4.31 16.53 34.42
C ARG A 346 3.39 15.69 35.29
N LYS A 347 2.27 16.30 35.70
CA LYS A 347 1.22 15.64 36.45
C LYS A 347 -0.13 15.74 35.76
N ARG A 348 -1.05 14.85 36.15
CA ARG A 348 -2.45 14.85 35.75
C ARG A 348 -3.31 14.34 36.89
N ARG A 349 -4.55 14.81 36.99
CA ARG A 349 -5.61 14.13 37.75
C ARG A 349 -6.17 12.97 36.94
N PHE A 350 -5.96 11.74 37.42
CA PHE A 350 -6.47 10.55 36.75
C PHE A 350 -7.01 9.51 37.73
N SER A 351 -8.27 9.11 37.52
CA SER A 351 -8.97 8.09 38.31
C SER A 351 -8.85 6.67 37.73
N GLY A 352 -8.27 6.52 36.53
CA GLY A 352 -8.12 5.24 35.85
C GLY A 352 -6.91 4.42 36.31
N ARG A 353 -6.58 3.38 35.54
CA ARG A 353 -5.46 2.47 35.85
C ARG A 353 -4.12 3.20 35.83
N LEU A 354 -3.37 3.13 36.92
CA LEU A 354 -1.98 3.58 37.01
C LEU A 354 -1.03 2.41 36.81
N LEU A 355 0.23 2.70 36.48
CA LEU A 355 1.29 1.72 36.28
C LEU A 355 2.42 1.96 37.28
N ASP A 356 2.86 0.90 37.96
CA ASP A 356 3.92 0.95 38.96
C ASP A 356 5.29 0.72 38.30
N PRO A 357 6.25 1.65 38.44
CA PRO A 357 7.62 1.40 38.00
C PRO A 357 8.27 0.22 38.74
N PRO A 358 9.23 -0.50 38.12
CA PRO A 358 9.84 -0.20 36.82
C PRO A 358 9.07 -0.79 35.64
N PHE A 359 9.06 -0.07 34.51
CA PHE A 359 8.56 -0.57 33.23
C PHE A 359 9.29 0.10 32.07
N VAL A 360 9.30 -0.54 30.91
CA VAL A 360 9.82 0.05 29.66
C VAL A 360 8.68 0.61 28.84
N VAL A 361 8.87 1.80 28.26
CA VAL A 361 7.93 2.39 27.32
C VAL A 361 8.55 2.55 25.93
N MET A 362 7.74 2.30 24.91
CA MET A 362 8.08 2.52 23.51
C MET A 362 7.08 3.49 22.90
N ARG A 363 7.55 4.35 21.99
CA ARG A 363 6.65 5.23 21.22
C ARG A 363 5.81 4.39 20.27
N ARG A 364 4.49 4.51 20.37
CA ARG A 364 3.58 3.87 19.43
C ARG A 364 3.74 4.44 18.03
N THR A 365 3.89 5.75 17.91
CA THR A 365 4.21 6.43 16.64
C THR A 365 5.69 6.25 16.33
N SER A 366 6.01 5.24 15.53
CA SER A 366 7.36 4.86 15.15
C SER A 366 7.38 4.59 13.64
N ARG A 367 7.91 5.56 12.87
CA ARG A 367 7.96 5.45 11.40
C ARG A 367 8.87 4.29 10.99
N PRO A 368 8.53 3.55 9.92
CA PRO A 368 9.42 2.56 9.32
C PRO A 368 10.77 3.15 8.91
N GLY A 369 11.81 2.31 8.91
CA GLY A 369 13.19 2.69 8.61
C GLY A 369 13.94 3.40 9.76
N GLN A 370 15.10 3.96 9.44
CA GLN A 370 15.92 4.73 10.37
C GLN A 370 15.29 6.14 10.54
N GLY A 371 14.89 6.50 11.75
CA GLY A 371 14.14 7.74 12.00
C GLY A 371 14.91 9.01 11.61
N ALA A 372 14.22 10.00 11.04
CA ALA A 372 14.79 11.29 10.59
C ALA A 372 15.39 12.18 11.71
N LYS A 373 15.38 11.73 12.97
CA LYS A 373 15.92 12.43 14.15
C LYS A 373 16.75 11.50 15.05
N GLY A 374 17.39 10.48 14.48
CA GLY A 374 18.35 9.63 15.22
C GLY A 374 17.75 8.62 16.20
N GLY A 375 16.41 8.51 16.30
CA GLY A 375 15.76 7.43 17.04
C GLY A 375 15.50 6.22 16.14
N ALA A 376 16.08 5.07 16.48
CA ALA A 376 15.77 3.81 15.82
C ALA A 376 14.29 3.42 16.05
N ARG A 377 13.71 2.68 15.10
CA ARG A 377 12.33 2.20 15.21
C ARG A 377 12.22 1.21 16.37
N GLY A 378 11.23 1.40 17.24
CA GLY A 378 10.99 0.49 18.37
C GLY A 378 11.88 0.69 19.59
N THR A 379 12.64 1.79 19.71
CA THR A 379 13.44 2.05 20.91
C THR A 379 12.61 2.17 22.18
N GLY A 380 13.16 1.65 23.27
CA GLY A 380 12.58 1.69 24.61
C GLY A 380 13.21 2.77 25.49
N VAL A 381 12.44 3.20 26.49
CA VAL A 381 12.93 3.99 27.63
C VAL A 381 12.46 3.33 28.91
N LEU A 382 13.38 3.05 29.83
CA LEU A 382 13.05 2.53 31.16
C LEU A 382 12.60 3.68 32.06
N ILE A 383 11.42 3.52 32.68
CA ILE A 383 10.86 4.43 33.68
C ILE A 383 11.08 3.84 35.06
N GLN A 384 11.68 4.62 35.95
CA GLN A 384 11.95 4.24 37.33
C GLN A 384 11.28 5.20 38.31
N GLY A 385 10.99 4.72 39.51
CA GLY A 385 10.41 5.53 40.59
C GLY A 385 9.68 4.71 41.63
N HIS A 386 9.14 5.41 42.63
CA HIS A 386 8.42 4.81 43.76
C HIS A 386 6.94 5.23 43.82
N GLN A 387 6.42 5.84 42.76
CA GLN A 387 5.03 6.29 42.68
C GLN A 387 4.34 5.73 41.43
N PRO A 388 3.04 5.40 41.50
CA PRO A 388 2.27 5.00 40.33
C PRO A 388 2.19 6.13 39.29
N VAL A 389 2.21 5.78 38.01
CA VAL A 389 2.28 6.72 36.88
C VAL A 389 1.08 6.55 35.96
N ALA A 390 0.47 7.66 35.56
CA ALA A 390 -0.51 7.69 34.47
C ALA A 390 0.25 7.73 33.13
N VAL A 391 -0.11 6.88 32.17
CA VAL A 391 0.64 6.78 30.90
C VAL A 391 -0.28 7.00 29.70
N ASP A 392 0.15 7.90 28.80
CA ASP A 392 -0.57 8.27 27.58
C ASP A 392 -0.65 7.13 26.54
N ASN A 393 -1.78 7.02 25.83
CA ASN A 393 -2.06 5.95 24.87
C ASN A 393 -1.24 5.99 23.57
N HIS A 394 -0.40 7.00 23.38
CA HIS A 394 0.62 7.01 22.33
C HIS A 394 1.90 6.26 22.75
N LEU A 395 1.91 5.64 23.93
CA LEU A 395 2.98 4.77 24.42
C LEU A 395 2.51 3.31 24.52
N ILE A 396 3.40 2.40 24.13
CA ILE A 396 3.30 0.97 24.44
C ILE A 396 4.15 0.74 25.69
N VAL A 397 3.58 0.07 26.68
CA VAL A 397 4.23 -0.23 27.96
C VAL A 397 4.52 -1.71 28.06
N ALA A 398 5.70 -2.06 28.55
CA ALA A 398 6.13 -3.40 28.88
C ALA A 398 6.46 -3.46 30.38
N GLU A 399 5.57 -4.05 31.16
CA GLU A 399 5.75 -4.30 32.60
C GLU A 399 6.44 -5.66 32.79
N PRO A 400 7.59 -5.74 33.47
CA PRO A 400 8.30 -7.01 33.66
C PRO A 400 7.44 -7.97 34.49
N LEU A 401 7.31 -9.23 34.05
CA LEU A 401 6.61 -10.25 34.84
C LEU A 401 7.42 -10.65 36.07
N THR A 402 8.76 -10.66 35.96
CA THR A 402 9.72 -10.92 37.03
C THR A 402 11.01 -10.11 36.80
N GLY A 403 11.89 -10.01 37.80
CA GLY A 403 13.25 -9.43 37.65
C GLY A 403 13.35 -7.91 37.65
N GLY A 404 12.23 -7.18 37.68
CA GLY A 404 12.19 -5.73 37.93
C GLY A 404 13.08 -4.90 36.99
N VAL A 405 13.93 -4.04 37.57
CA VAL A 405 14.83 -3.14 36.82
C VAL A 405 15.81 -3.91 35.94
N ALA A 406 16.39 -5.01 36.44
CA ALA A 406 17.36 -5.80 35.69
C ALA A 406 16.73 -6.34 34.40
N ARG A 407 15.52 -6.92 34.51
CA ARG A 407 14.78 -7.41 33.35
C ARG A 407 14.44 -6.29 32.36
N CYS A 408 14.09 -5.11 32.85
CA CYS A 408 13.84 -3.95 31.98
C CYS A 408 15.09 -3.50 31.21
N ARG A 409 16.28 -3.58 31.83
CA ARG A 409 17.56 -3.27 31.16
C ARG A 409 17.89 -4.28 30.06
N GLU A 410 17.69 -5.56 30.31
CA GLU A 410 17.82 -6.59 29.27
C GLU A 410 16.88 -6.31 28.09
N LEU A 411 15.65 -5.85 28.34
CA LEU A 411 14.74 -5.45 27.27
C LEU A 411 15.27 -4.24 26.49
N LEU A 412 15.93 -3.27 27.13
CA LEU A 412 16.55 -2.15 26.41
C LEU A 412 17.66 -2.64 25.47
N GLU A 413 18.46 -3.62 25.89
CA GLU A 413 19.49 -4.25 25.04
C GLU A 413 18.86 -4.97 23.85
N VAL A 414 17.77 -5.72 24.06
CA VAL A 414 17.02 -6.38 22.97
C VAL A 414 16.47 -5.36 21.98
N LEU A 415 15.93 -4.25 22.46
CA LEU A 415 15.37 -3.18 21.62
C LEU A 415 16.45 -2.32 20.92
N ASP A 416 17.69 -2.39 21.38
CA ASP A 416 18.81 -1.63 20.84
C ASP A 416 19.46 -2.37 19.67
N GLY A 417 19.02 -2.06 18.45
CA GLY A 417 19.82 -2.37 17.28
C GLY A 417 19.08 -2.49 15.94
N PRO A 418 19.85 -2.62 14.85
CA PRO A 418 19.30 -2.75 13.49
C PRO A 418 18.41 -3.98 13.29
N LYS A 419 18.61 -5.05 14.08
CA LYS A 419 17.82 -6.29 14.00
C LYS A 419 16.35 -6.04 14.31
N VAL A 420 16.04 -5.27 15.37
CA VAL A 420 14.66 -4.93 15.75
C VAL A 420 14.02 -4.06 14.68
N VAL A 421 14.73 -3.05 14.17
CA VAL A 421 14.23 -2.20 13.09
C VAL A 421 13.88 -3.04 11.85
N HIS A 422 14.78 -3.93 11.45
CA HIS A 422 14.57 -4.80 10.30
C HIS A 422 13.37 -5.73 10.52
N TRP A 423 13.31 -6.42 11.65
CA TRP A 423 12.19 -7.30 11.99
C TRP A 423 10.85 -6.53 12.02
N LEU A 424 10.83 -5.34 12.60
CA LEU A 424 9.64 -4.47 12.62
C LEU A 424 9.23 -4.06 11.21
N ASP A 425 10.19 -3.68 10.36
CA ASP A 425 9.93 -3.29 8.97
C ASP A 425 9.40 -4.44 8.10
N GLU A 426 9.80 -5.68 8.38
CA GLU A 426 9.19 -6.87 7.75
C GLU A 426 7.79 -7.14 8.29
N ARG A 427 7.62 -7.03 9.62
CA ARG A 427 6.37 -7.40 10.32
C ARG A 427 5.25 -6.38 10.13
N ILE A 428 5.55 -5.10 10.19
CA ILE A 428 4.60 -3.99 10.14
C ILE A 428 5.27 -2.73 9.61
N ARG A 429 4.79 -2.15 8.51
CA ARG A 429 5.27 -0.85 8.02
C ARG A 429 4.29 0.29 8.32
N CYS A 430 3.30 0.04 9.17
CA CYS A 430 2.45 1.10 9.69
C CYS A 430 3.24 2.07 10.57
N ARG A 431 2.88 3.36 10.53
CA ARG A 431 3.43 4.38 11.43
C ARG A 431 3.19 4.08 12.91
N HIS A 432 2.12 3.37 13.24
CA HIS A 432 1.82 2.97 14.59
C HIS A 432 2.21 1.51 14.81
N LEU A 433 3.09 1.27 15.78
CA LEU A 433 3.29 -0.06 16.34
C LEU A 433 2.02 -0.52 17.05
N THR A 434 1.82 -1.83 17.08
CA THR A 434 0.71 -2.46 17.79
C THR A 434 1.26 -3.29 18.95
N VAL A 435 0.44 -3.45 20.00
CA VAL A 435 0.77 -4.33 21.13
C VAL A 435 1.11 -5.74 20.64
N THR A 436 0.34 -6.28 19.69
CA THR A 436 0.58 -7.62 19.14
C THR A 436 1.96 -7.73 18.52
N VAL A 437 2.38 -6.76 17.72
CA VAL A 437 3.71 -6.77 17.08
C VAL A 437 4.81 -6.69 18.13
N VAL A 438 4.73 -5.73 19.06
CA VAL A 438 5.75 -5.54 20.09
C VAL A 438 5.85 -6.77 20.99
N ARG A 439 4.70 -7.34 21.38
CA ARG A 439 4.65 -8.57 22.17
C ARG A 439 5.33 -9.76 21.46
N SER A 440 5.29 -9.80 20.13
CA SER A 440 5.89 -10.88 19.33
C SER A 440 7.33 -10.60 18.87
N LEU A 441 7.95 -9.50 19.29
CA LEU A 441 9.36 -9.26 19.00
C LEU A 441 10.22 -10.38 19.61
N PRO A 442 11.17 -10.95 18.86
CA PRO A 442 12.11 -11.94 19.36
C PRO A 442 12.88 -11.44 20.59
N TRP A 443 13.03 -12.30 21.59
CA TRP A 443 13.92 -12.08 22.73
C TRP A 443 15.28 -12.71 22.39
N SER A 444 16.23 -11.92 21.90
CA SER A 444 17.50 -12.40 21.32
C SER A 444 18.72 -11.65 21.81
#